data_AF-A0A9P7BYQ8-F1
#
_entry.id   AF-A0A9P7BYQ8-F1
#
_cell.length_a   1.000
_cell.length_b   1.000
_cell.length_c   1.000
_cell.angle_alpha   90.00
_cell.angle_beta   90.00
_cell.angle_gamma   90.00
#
_symmetry.space_group_name_H-M   'P 1'
#
loop_
_entity.id
_entity.type
_entity.pdbx_description
1 polymer ?
#
loop_
_entity_poly.entity_id
_entity_poly.type
_entity_poly.pdbx_seq_one_letter_code
_entity_poly.pdbx_strand_id
1 'polypeptide(L)' 'MLAPAGTAPEVVQRIGQSVKTALDEPAFRERLRAQGFEAIGGTPADFADRIRSDAVKFPALLQQTGVSVN' A
#
# COMPACT_ATOMS: atom_id res chain seq x y z
N MET A 1 -4.52 -0.38 0.24
CA MET A 1 -5.81 -0.71 -0.42
C MET A 1 -6.21 0.42 -1.36
N LEU A 2 -6.95 0.13 -2.43
CA LEU A 2 -7.41 1.12 -3.40
C LEU A 2 -8.95 1.18 -3.42
N ALA A 3 -9.49 2.35 -3.70
CA ALA A 3 -10.91 2.60 -3.89
C ALA A 3 -11.11 3.48 -5.14
N PRO A 4 -12.32 3.54 -5.73
CA PRO A 4 -12.59 4.39 -6.89
C PRO A 4 -12.22 5.86 -6.64
N ALA A 5 -11.78 6.55 -7.68
CA ALA A 5 -11.55 7.99 -7.62
C ALA A 5 -12.84 8.72 -7.22
N GLY A 6 -12.74 9.68 -6.31
CA GLY A 6 -13.88 10.40 -5.76
C GLY A 6 -14.61 9.70 -4.61
N THR A 7 -14.11 8.55 -4.13
CA THR A 7 -14.61 7.97 -2.87
C THR A 7 -14.51 8.99 -1.73
N ALA A 8 -15.60 9.15 -0.99
CA ALA A 8 -15.69 10.17 0.05
C ALA A 8 -14.58 9.99 1.12
N PRO A 9 -13.92 11.07 1.58
CA PRO A 9 -12.78 10.98 2.50
C PRO A 9 -13.07 10.19 3.78
N GLU A 10 -14.27 10.33 4.33
CA GLU A 10 -14.71 9.63 5.53
C GLU A 10 -14.78 8.11 5.35
N VAL A 11 -15.14 7.64 4.15
CA VAL A 11 -15.17 6.21 3.81
C VAL A 11 -13.74 5.68 3.74
N VAL A 12 -12.84 6.43 3.09
CA VAL A 12 -11.42 6.07 2.99
C VAL A 12 -10.78 6.01 4.38
N GLN A 13 -11.06 6.99 5.24
CA GLN A 13 -10.57 7.01 6.62
C GLN A 13 -11.09 5.83 7.43
N ARG A 14 -12.39 5.52 7.35
CA ARG A 14 -12.97 4.38 8.06
C ARG A 14 -12.32 3.06 7.66
N ILE A 15 -12.12 2.83 6.37
CA ILE A 15 -11.45 1.62 5.87
C ILE A 15 -9.99 1.59 6.34
N GLY A 16 -9.27 2.71 6.21
CA GLY A 16 -7.89 2.82 6.68
C GLY A 16 -7.74 2.48 8.16
N GLN A 17 -8.67 2.95 8.99
CA GLN A 17 -8.69 2.64 10.41
C GLN A 17 -8.92 1.14 10.68
N SER A 18 -9.88 0.51 9.99
CA SER A 18 -10.12 -0.92 10.13
C SER A 18 -8.91 -1.77 9.72
N VAL A 19 -8.22 -1.37 8.64
CA VAL A 19 -6.98 -2.03 8.20
C VAL A 19 -5.89 -1.87 9.26
N LYS A 20 -5.72 -0.67 9.81
CA LYS A 20 -4.76 -0.43 10.89
C LYS A 20 -5.05 -1.32 12.09
N THR A 21 -6.30 -1.40 12.54
CA THR A 21 -6.69 -2.25 13.67
C THR A 21 -6.33 -3.71 13.42
N ALA A 22 -6.61 -4.25 12.23
CA ALA A 22 -6.21 -5.61 11.88
C ALA A 22 -4.69 -5.81 11.92
N LEU A 23 -3.92 -4.85 11.41
CA LEU A 23 -2.45 -4.89 11.43
C LEU A 23 -1.83 -4.71 12.81
N ASP A 24 -2.57 -4.17 13.77
CA ASP A 24 -2.14 -4.05 15.17
C ASP A 24 -2.39 -5.37 15.94
N GLU A 25 -3.22 -6.29 15.43
CA GLU A 25 -3.45 -7.58 16.06
C GLU A 25 -2.21 -8.50 15.96
N PRO A 26 -1.60 -8.93 17.09
CA PRO A 26 -0.38 -9.72 17.05
C PRO A 26 -0.53 -11.03 16.28
N ALA A 27 -1.66 -11.74 16.47
CA ALA A 27 -1.94 -12.99 15.77
C ALA A 27 -2.02 -12.80 14.25
N PHE A 28 -2.54 -11.65 13.80
CA PHE A 28 -2.60 -11.33 12.37
C PHE A 28 -1.21 -11.02 11.81
N ARG A 29 -0.40 -10.23 12.54
CA ARG A 29 0.99 -9.95 12.15
C ARG A 29 1.84 -11.22 12.06
N GLU A 30 1.69 -12.13 13.01
CA GLU A 30 2.43 -13.41 12.99
C GLU A 30 2.04 -14.28 11.79
N ARG A 31 0.75 -14.32 11.42
CA ARG A 31 0.32 -15.03 10.21
C ARG A 31 0.89 -14.42 8.94
N LEU A 32 1.01 -13.09 8.86
CA LEU A 32 1.66 -12.43 7.73
C LEU A 32 3.16 -12.74 7.69
N ARG A 33 3.85 -12.67 8.83
CA ARG A 33 5.27 -13.03 8.95
C ARG A 33 5.55 -14.48 8.57
N ALA A 34 4.70 -15.42 8.99
CA ALA A 34 4.81 -16.82 8.63
C ALA A 34 4.72 -17.07 7.12
N GLN A 35 4.06 -16.16 6.38
CA GLN A 35 3.98 -16.19 4.92
C GLN A 35 5.11 -15.40 4.23
N GLY A 36 6.06 -14.86 5.00
CA GLY A 36 7.17 -14.04 4.49
C GLY A 36 6.81 -12.57 4.26
N PHE A 37 5.65 -12.11 4.72
CA PHE A 37 5.24 -10.71 4.62
C PHE A 37 5.60 -9.91 5.86
N GLU A 38 6.03 -8.68 5.65
CA GLU A 38 6.11 -7.68 6.71
C GLU A 38 4.86 -6.80 6.72
N ALA A 39 4.18 -6.75 7.86
CA ALA A 39 3.03 -5.90 8.07
C ALA A 39 3.46 -4.43 8.20
N ILE A 40 3.47 -3.71 7.08
CA ILE A 40 3.71 -2.27 7.02
C ILE A 40 2.36 -1.55 7.19
N GLY A 41 2.16 -0.94 8.35
CA GLY A 41 1.03 -0.04 8.61
C GLY A 41 1.31 1.37 8.09
N GLY A 42 0.30 2.23 8.16
CA GLY A 42 0.41 3.64 7.76
C GLY A 42 -0.96 4.29 7.65
N THR A 43 -0.98 5.56 7.30
CA THR A 43 -2.19 6.30 6.96
C THR A 43 -2.56 6.10 5.47
N PRO A 44 -3.80 6.37 5.06
CA PRO A 44 -4.16 6.41 3.64
C PRO A 44 -3.29 7.37 2.82
N ALA A 45 -2.82 8.47 3.43
CA ALA A 45 -1.94 9.45 2.80
C ALA A 45 -0.55 8.86 2.53
N ASP A 46 0.04 8.15 3.50
CA ASP A 46 1.34 7.48 3.34
C ASP A 46 1.31 6.50 2.16
N PHE A 47 0.21 5.76 2.01
CA PHE A 47 0.05 4.83 0.89
C PHE A 47 -0.10 5.56 -0.46
N ALA A 48 -0.83 6.67 -0.50
CA ALA A 48 -0.95 7.49 -1.71
C ALA A 48 0.40 8.08 -2.15
N ASP A 49 1.20 8.56 -1.18
CA ASP A 49 2.54 9.09 -1.44
C ASP A 49 3.49 8.01 -1.95
N ARG A 50 3.40 6.79 -1.40
CA ARG A 50 4.17 5.65 -1.88
C ARG A 50 3.86 5.34 -3.35
N ILE A 51 2.58 5.30 -3.71
CA ILE A 51 2.15 5.07 -5.10
C ILE A 51 2.68 6.17 -6.02
N ARG A 52 2.61 7.43 -5.59
CA ARG A 52 3.14 8.56 -6.37
C ARG A 52 4.66 8.43 -6.59
N SER A 53 5.40 8.06 -5.55
CA SER A 53 6.84 7.81 -5.65
C SER A 53 7.16 6.65 -6.61
N ASP A 54 6.42 5.55 -6.49
CA ASP A 54 6.64 4.36 -7.32
C ASP A 54 6.29 4.62 -8.79
N ALA A 55 5.25 5.41 -9.06
CA ALA A 55 4.86 5.85 -10.40
C ALA A 55 5.92 6.71 -11.10
N VAL A 56 6.80 7.38 -10.35
CA VAL A 56 7.95 8.10 -10.91
C VAL A 56 9.16 7.18 -11.05
N LYS A 57 9.44 6.37 -10.01
CA LYS A 57 10.65 5.54 -9.92
C LYS A 57 10.69 4.44 -10.98
N PHE A 58 9.61 3.69 -11.13
CA PHE A 58 9.65 2.48 -11.97
C PHE A 58 9.75 2.78 -13.46
N PRO A 59 9.01 3.74 -14.05
CA PRO A 59 9.21 4.10 -15.45
C PRO A 59 10.64 4.55 -15.76
N ALA A 60 11.24 5.36 -14.87
CA ALA A 60 12.62 5.80 -15.01
C ALA A 60 13.61 4.61 -14.98
N LEU A 61 13.36 3.61 -14.12
CA LEU A 61 14.18 2.41 -14.04
C LEU A 61 14.05 1.54 -15.30
N LEU A 62 12.83 1.39 -15.83
CA LEU A 62 12.59 0.62 -17.05
C LEU A 62 13.32 1.23 -18.25
N GLN A 63 13.28 2.56 -18.39
CA GLN A 63 14.00 3.27 -19.45
C GLN A 63 15.52 3.10 -19.33
N GLN A 64 16.06 3.12 -18.11
CA GLN A 64 17.50 2.96 -17.87
C GLN A 64 18.00 1.54 -18.14
N THR A 65 17.19 0.53 -17.86
CA THR A 65 17.58 -0.88 -17.96
C THR A 65 17.22 -1.52 -19.30
N GLY A 66 16.41 -0.84 -20.13
CA GLY A 66 15.93 -1.38 -21.42
C GLY A 66 14.93 -2.53 -21.26
N VAL A 67 14.38 -2.72 -20.06
CA VAL A 67 13.39 -3.76 -19.77
C VAL A 67 12.00 -3.26 -20.18
N SER A 68 11.30 -4.08 -20.96
CA SER A 68 9.91 -3.86 -21.37
C SER A 68 9.00 -4.94 -20.82
N VAL A 69 7.78 -4.55 -20.42
CA VAL A 69 6.73 -5.49 -20.02
C VAL A 69 6.01 -5.94 -21.31
N ASN A 70 6.07 -7.24 -21.62
CA ASN A 70 5.31 -7.87 -22.71
C ASN A 70 3.88 -8.21 -22.27
#